data_AF-A0A656G8I3-F1
#
_entry.id   AF-A0A656G8I3-F1
#
_cell.length_a   1.000
_cell.length_b   1.000
_cell.length_c   1.000
_cell.angle_alpha   90.00
_cell.angle_beta   90.00
_cell.angle_gamma   90.00
#
_symmetry.space_group_name_H-M   'P 1'
#
loop_
_entity.id
_entity.type
_entity.pdbx_description
1 polymer ?
#
loop_
_entity_poly.entity_id
_entity_poly.type
_entity_poly.pdbx_seq_one_letter_code
_entity_poly.pdbx_strand_id
1 'polypeptide(L)'
;MTMELLPFFEMISLEGQSMAGASSRAASAIEQKLRASGKPWCAVSGWVLIDMVSPDGAVPLPEPMLPMIMYAHHVQIDNSHRLRGGDSVMSGFATSYNQDGVFETAGTIYILMGRGFRKEADASVVRAAQLRLSDTTLTS
;
A
#
# COMPACT_ATOMS: atom_id res chain seq x y z
N MET A 1 -8.02 2.38 -27.63
CA MET A 1 -8.54 1.85 -26.35
C MET A 1 -7.53 0.82 -25.83
N THR A 2 -6.39 1.25 -25.26
CA THR A 2 -5.35 0.31 -24.75
C THR A 2 -4.17 0.94 -23.97
N MET A 3 -3.83 2.23 -24.14
CA MET A 3 -2.56 2.79 -23.59
C MET A 3 -2.50 3.02 -22.06
N GLU A 4 -3.64 2.94 -21.37
CA GLU A 4 -3.78 3.35 -19.97
C GLU A 4 -3.80 2.18 -18.96
N LEU A 5 -3.80 0.94 -19.44
CA LEU A 5 -3.87 -0.26 -18.59
C LEU A 5 -2.50 -0.86 -18.32
N LEU A 6 -1.59 -0.82 -19.30
CA LEU A 6 -0.25 -1.41 -19.16
C LEU A 6 0.55 -0.76 -18.01
N PRO A 7 0.62 0.59 -17.88
CA PRO A 7 1.37 1.20 -16.79
C PRO A 7 0.82 0.85 -15.41
N PHE A 8 -0.51 0.67 -15.30
CA PHE A 8 -1.13 0.22 -14.07
C PHE A 8 -0.75 -1.22 -13.71
N PHE A 9 -0.84 -2.16 -14.66
CA PHE A 9 -0.47 -3.56 -14.42
C PHE A 9 1.01 -3.72 -14.09
N GLU A 10 1.89 -2.99 -14.78
CA GLU A 10 3.32 -2.93 -14.48
C GLU A 10 3.57 -2.36 -13.08
N MET A 11 2.86 -1.31 -12.68
CA MET A 11 3.00 -0.73 -11.35
C MET A 11 2.66 -1.74 -10.23
N ILE A 12 1.60 -2.55 -10.41
CA ILE A 12 1.13 -3.50 -9.38
C ILE A 12 1.70 -4.93 -9.51
N SER A 13 2.52 -5.21 -10.53
CA SER A 13 3.09 -6.54 -10.70
C SER A 13 4.13 -6.86 -9.62
N LEU A 14 4.23 -8.14 -9.25
CA LEU A 14 5.11 -8.67 -8.21
C LEU A 14 6.56 -8.83 -8.69
N GLU A 15 7.19 -7.72 -9.05
CA GLU A 15 8.58 -7.62 -9.50
C GLU A 15 9.21 -6.31 -8.98
N GLY A 16 10.47 -6.03 -9.31
CA GLY A 16 11.20 -4.86 -8.80
C GLY A 16 12.13 -5.20 -7.64
N GLN A 17 12.42 -4.23 -6.77
CA GLN A 17 13.32 -4.46 -5.63
C GLN A 17 12.62 -5.37 -4.61
N SER A 18 13.20 -6.52 -4.31
CA SER A 18 12.64 -7.44 -3.31
C SER A 18 12.72 -6.86 -1.91
N MET A 19 11.60 -6.91 -1.19
CA MET A 19 11.47 -6.42 0.17
C MET A 19 11.01 -7.54 1.10
N ALA A 20 11.61 -7.60 2.29
CA ALA A 20 11.12 -8.45 3.37
C ALA A 20 9.88 -7.81 4.02
N GLY A 21 8.89 -8.63 4.32
CA GLY A 21 7.73 -8.22 5.12
C GLY A 21 7.95 -8.43 6.61
N ALA A 22 6.86 -8.37 7.35
CA ALA A 22 6.79 -8.59 8.77
C ALA A 22 7.38 -9.96 9.13
N SER A 23 8.27 -9.94 10.12
CA SER A 23 8.94 -11.13 10.64
C SER A 23 8.54 -11.38 12.10
N SER A 24 8.75 -12.61 12.57
CA SER A 24 8.51 -12.97 13.98
C SER A 24 9.33 -12.12 14.96
N ARG A 25 10.50 -11.61 14.55
CA ARG A 25 11.33 -10.71 15.36
C ARG A 25 10.66 -9.36 15.60
N ALA A 26 9.89 -8.88 14.62
CA ALA A 26 9.18 -7.60 14.71
C ALA A 26 7.81 -7.72 15.39
N ALA A 27 7.31 -8.93 15.65
CA ALA A 27 5.94 -9.17 16.11
C ALA A 27 5.56 -8.33 17.35
N SER A 28 6.40 -8.32 18.39
CA SER A 28 6.13 -7.54 19.61
C SER A 28 6.07 -6.03 19.35
N ALA A 29 6.91 -5.51 18.45
CA ALA A 29 6.92 -4.09 18.09
C ALA A 29 5.68 -3.71 17.27
N ILE A 30 5.29 -4.58 16.33
CA ILE A 30 4.06 -4.41 15.54
C ILE A 30 2.86 -4.38 16.47
N GLU A 31 2.71 -5.38 17.35
CA GLU A 31 1.63 -5.42 18.32
C GLU A 31 1.55 -4.17 19.22
N GLN A 32 2.71 -3.71 19.70
CA GLN A 32 2.77 -2.48 20.49
C GLN A 32 2.29 -1.27 19.69
N LYS A 33 2.71 -1.15 18.42
CA LYS A 33 2.28 -0.07 17.53
C LYS A 33 0.78 -0.11 17.26
N LEU A 34 0.21 -1.30 17.03
CA LEU A 34 -1.24 -1.47 16.83
C LEU A 34 -2.02 -1.00 18.05
N ARG A 35 -1.60 -1.41 19.26
CA ARG A 35 -2.24 -1.00 20.52
C ARG A 35 -2.11 0.51 20.76
N ALA A 36 -0.92 1.08 20.53
CA ALA A 36 -0.66 2.50 20.77
C ALA A 36 -1.39 3.42 19.77
N SER A 37 -1.53 2.96 18.51
CA SER A 37 -2.18 3.76 17.46
C SER A 37 -3.70 3.78 17.59
N GLY A 38 -4.33 2.66 17.96
CA GLY A 38 -5.79 2.51 17.96
C GLY A 38 -6.42 2.52 16.56
N LYS A 39 -5.63 2.70 15.49
CA LYS A 39 -6.10 2.62 14.11
C LYS A 39 -6.53 1.19 13.76
N PRO A 40 -7.49 1.06 12.83
CA PRO A 40 -7.72 -0.19 12.14
C PRO A 40 -6.44 -0.72 11.49
N TRP A 41 -6.32 -2.04 11.41
CA TRP A 41 -5.20 -2.70 10.77
C TRP A 41 -5.62 -3.83 9.85
N CYS A 42 -4.82 -4.04 8.81
CA CYS A 42 -5.04 -5.02 7.77
C CYS A 42 -3.74 -5.77 7.49
N ALA A 43 -3.75 -7.09 7.65
CA ALA A 43 -2.66 -7.95 7.23
C ALA A 43 -2.86 -8.30 5.75
N VAL A 44 -1.83 -8.12 4.94
CA VAL A 44 -1.89 -8.31 3.48
C VAL A 44 -0.70 -9.12 2.98
N SER A 45 -0.84 -9.80 1.84
CA SER A 45 0.23 -10.55 1.19
C SER A 45 0.26 -10.28 -0.31
N GLY A 46 1.38 -10.57 -0.96
CA GLY A 46 1.56 -10.23 -2.37
C GLY A 46 1.45 -8.71 -2.54
N TRP A 47 2.32 -7.98 -1.85
CA TRP A 47 2.27 -6.52 -1.78
C TRP A 47 3.41 -5.89 -2.57
N VAL A 48 3.13 -4.70 -3.09
CA VAL A 48 4.07 -3.83 -3.81
C VAL A 48 3.98 -2.44 -3.19
N LEU A 49 5.13 -1.92 -2.74
CA LEU A 49 5.30 -0.53 -2.37
C LEU A 49 5.65 0.27 -3.62
N ILE A 50 4.95 1.37 -3.84
CA ILE A 50 5.08 2.17 -5.04
C ILE A 50 5.47 3.58 -4.59
N ASP A 51 6.72 3.95 -4.85
CA ASP A 51 7.20 5.32 -4.72
C ASP A 51 6.69 6.14 -5.90
N MET A 52 6.01 7.23 -5.58
CA MET A 52 5.51 8.16 -6.58
C MET A 52 6.61 9.13 -6.97
N VAL A 53 6.98 9.14 -8.24
CA VAL A 53 7.97 10.05 -8.81
C VAL A 53 7.31 11.01 -9.80
N SER A 54 7.90 12.19 -9.97
CA SER A 54 7.48 13.17 -10.98
C SER A 54 8.71 13.70 -11.73
N PRO A 55 8.64 13.89 -13.06
CA PRO A 55 9.69 14.56 -13.82
C PRO A 55 10.00 15.96 -13.28
N ASP A 56 9.00 16.64 -12.70
CA ASP A 56 9.09 18.00 -12.19
C ASP A 56 9.72 18.08 -10.77
N GLY A 57 10.20 16.95 -10.24
CA GLY A 57 10.84 16.87 -8.93
C GLY A 57 9.94 16.27 -7.85
N ALA A 58 10.00 16.83 -6.64
CA ALA A 58 9.27 16.28 -5.50
C ALA A 58 7.75 16.34 -5.72
N VAL A 59 7.06 15.23 -5.45
CA VAL A 59 5.59 15.19 -5.46
C VAL A 59 5.07 15.98 -4.25
N PRO A 60 4.34 17.09 -4.44
CA PRO A 60 3.86 17.89 -3.32
C PRO A 60 2.73 17.17 -2.60
N LEU A 61 2.94 16.87 -1.32
CA LEU A 61 1.95 16.30 -0.41
C LEU A 61 2.00 17.04 0.93
N PRO A 62 0.85 17.21 1.62
CA PRO A 62 0.85 17.81 2.95
C PRO A 62 1.50 16.85 3.94
N GLU A 63 2.34 17.38 4.83
CA GLU A 63 2.87 16.58 5.92
C GLU A 63 1.72 16.02 6.81
N PRO A 64 1.84 14.78 7.32
CA PRO A 64 3.00 13.87 7.28
C PRO A 64 2.98 12.87 6.10
N MET A 65 2.29 13.18 5.00
CA MET A 65 2.13 12.24 3.89
C MET A 65 3.42 12.10 3.08
N LEU A 66 3.80 10.86 2.82
CA LEU A 66 4.92 10.48 1.97
C LEU A 66 4.38 10.14 0.56
N PRO A 67 5.15 10.43 -0.50
CA PRO A 67 4.79 10.07 -1.87
C PRO A 67 5.01 8.58 -2.13
N MET A 68 4.33 7.75 -1.36
CA MET A 68 4.41 6.30 -1.40
C MET A 68 3.03 5.72 -1.16
N ILE A 69 2.61 4.77 -1.98
CA ILE A 69 1.40 3.97 -1.77
C ILE A 69 1.74 2.48 -1.70
N MET A 70 0.78 1.67 -1.32
CA MET A 70 0.87 0.21 -1.31
C MET A 70 -0.29 -0.36 -2.12
N TYR A 71 0.03 -1.34 -2.95
CA TYR A 71 -0.95 -2.25 -3.53
C TYR A 71 -0.73 -3.65 -2.98
N ALA A 72 -1.79 -4.33 -2.57
CA ALA A 72 -1.74 -5.74 -2.21
C ALA A 72 -2.78 -6.53 -3.00
N HIS A 73 -2.33 -7.68 -3.51
CA HIS A 73 -3.17 -8.61 -4.25
C HIS A 73 -4.15 -9.34 -3.34
N HIS A 74 -3.77 -9.59 -2.08
CA HIS A 74 -4.59 -10.35 -1.13
C HIS A 74 -4.59 -9.76 0.28
N VAL A 75 -5.77 -9.41 0.76
CA VAL A 75 -6.06 -9.22 2.18
C VAL A 75 -6.10 -10.58 2.86
N GLN A 76 -5.29 -10.73 3.91
CA GLN A 76 -5.33 -11.90 4.79
C GLN A 76 -6.41 -11.70 5.85
N ILE A 77 -6.35 -10.59 6.57
CA ILE A 77 -7.27 -10.24 7.67
C ILE A 77 -7.40 -8.72 7.74
N ASP A 78 -8.62 -8.19 7.80
CA ASP A 78 -8.89 -6.81 8.19
C ASP A 78 -9.64 -6.80 9.53
N ASN A 79 -9.06 -6.16 10.55
CA ASN A 79 -9.59 -6.21 11.92
C ASN A 79 -10.93 -5.49 12.10
N SER A 80 -11.31 -4.67 11.12
CA SER A 80 -12.51 -3.84 11.12
C SER A 80 -13.57 -4.32 10.13
N HIS A 81 -13.33 -5.46 9.47
CA HIS A 81 -14.23 -6.07 8.50
C HIS A 81 -14.65 -5.15 7.33
N ARG A 82 -13.83 -4.14 7.01
CA ARG A 82 -14.04 -3.29 5.82
C ARG A 82 -13.68 -4.00 4.53
N LEU A 83 -12.70 -4.90 4.61
CA LEU A 83 -12.20 -5.70 3.50
C LEU A 83 -12.38 -7.18 3.85
N ARG A 84 -12.69 -8.00 2.85
CA ARG A 84 -12.82 -9.45 2.99
C ARG A 84 -11.49 -10.12 2.69
N GLY A 85 -11.29 -11.31 3.27
CA GLY A 85 -10.14 -12.14 2.94
C GLY A 85 -10.14 -12.48 1.44
N GLY A 86 -8.99 -12.27 0.79
CA GLY A 86 -8.82 -12.46 -0.65
C GLY A 86 -8.98 -11.19 -1.50
N ASP A 87 -9.58 -10.13 -0.96
CA ASP A 87 -9.72 -8.85 -1.68
C ASP A 87 -8.34 -8.26 -2.01
N SER A 88 -8.26 -7.51 -3.10
CA SER A 88 -7.12 -6.64 -3.38
C SER A 88 -7.36 -5.25 -2.81
N VAL A 89 -6.29 -4.55 -2.42
CA VAL A 89 -6.39 -3.22 -1.83
C VAL A 89 -5.31 -2.31 -2.40
N MET A 90 -5.71 -1.10 -2.80
CA MET A 90 -4.81 0.03 -3.04
C MET A 90 -4.97 1.01 -1.89
N SER A 91 -3.86 1.36 -1.24
CA SER A 91 -3.87 2.28 -0.13
C SER A 91 -3.94 3.74 -0.60
N GLY A 92 -4.29 4.63 0.34
CA GLY A 92 -3.89 6.03 0.24
C GLY A 92 -2.37 6.20 0.44
N PHE A 93 -1.91 7.45 0.50
CA PHE A 93 -0.50 7.75 0.77
C PHE A 93 -0.07 7.32 2.17
N ALA A 94 1.17 6.87 2.27
CA ALA A 94 1.79 6.53 3.53
C ALA A 94 1.93 7.78 4.40
N THR A 95 1.72 7.64 5.71
CA THR A 95 2.20 8.58 6.72
C THR A 95 3.47 8.07 7.40
N SER A 96 3.70 6.75 7.35
CA SER A 96 5.00 6.16 7.70
C SER A 96 5.17 4.80 7.05
N TYR A 97 6.42 4.41 6.81
CA TYR A 97 6.79 3.05 6.43
C TYR A 97 8.07 2.70 7.17
N ASN A 98 8.12 1.51 7.77
CA ASN A 98 9.35 0.95 8.32
C ASN A 98 9.66 -0.41 7.67
N GLN A 99 10.93 -0.77 7.66
CA GLN A 99 11.40 -2.03 7.05
C GLN A 99 11.04 -3.27 7.89
N ASP A 100 10.37 -3.10 9.03
CA ASP A 100 9.82 -4.20 9.84
C ASP A 100 8.51 -4.76 9.28
N GLY A 101 8.09 -4.30 8.09
CA GLY A 101 6.88 -4.75 7.42
C GLY A 101 5.62 -4.03 7.87
N VAL A 102 5.74 -2.78 8.33
CA VAL A 102 4.59 -1.92 8.67
C VAL A 102 4.52 -0.74 7.73
N PHE A 103 3.38 -0.64 7.03
CA PHE A 103 3.04 0.49 6.17
C PHE A 103 1.80 1.17 6.74
N GLU A 104 1.90 2.45 7.09
CA GLU A 104 0.81 3.18 7.75
C GLU A 104 0.30 4.29 6.85
N THR A 105 -1.02 4.41 6.77
CA THR A 105 -1.72 5.56 6.18
C THR A 105 -2.42 6.37 7.27
N ALA A 106 -3.07 7.46 6.88
CA ALA A 106 -3.90 8.24 7.80
C ALA A 106 -4.94 7.38 8.53
N GLY A 107 -5.57 6.41 7.84
CA GLY A 107 -6.68 5.63 8.36
C GLY A 107 -6.40 4.16 8.69
N THR A 108 -5.28 3.59 8.28
CA THR A 108 -5.04 2.14 8.41
C THR A 108 -3.56 1.80 8.55
N ILE A 109 -3.25 0.86 9.43
CA ILE A 109 -1.94 0.20 9.53
C ILE A 109 -1.98 -1.11 8.73
N TYR A 110 -1.14 -1.22 7.73
CA TYR A 110 -0.96 -2.44 6.94
C TYR A 110 0.23 -3.24 7.48
N ILE A 111 -0.02 -4.52 7.75
CA ILE A 111 1.00 -5.50 8.13
C ILE A 111 1.34 -6.28 6.87
N LEU A 112 2.57 -6.10 6.39
CA LEU A 112 3.03 -6.62 5.11
C LEU A 112 3.55 -8.04 5.28
N MET A 113 2.76 -9.05 4.95
CA MET A 113 3.09 -10.46 5.15
C MET A 113 3.91 -11.03 3.98
N GLY A 114 4.91 -11.84 4.30
CA GLY A 114 5.76 -12.51 3.31
C GLY A 114 6.65 -11.54 2.52
N ARG A 115 7.21 -12.03 1.41
CA ARG A 115 8.01 -11.21 0.50
C ARG A 115 7.09 -10.28 -0.31
N GLY A 116 7.51 -9.04 -0.49
CA GLY A 116 6.91 -8.10 -1.43
C GLY A 116 7.97 -7.42 -2.27
N PHE A 117 7.55 -6.36 -2.95
CA PHE A 117 8.40 -5.61 -3.87
C PHE A 117 8.27 -4.11 -3.67
N ARG A 118 9.27 -3.37 -4.16
CA ARG A 118 9.26 -1.91 -4.21
C ARG A 118 9.63 -1.43 -5.61
N LYS A 119 8.89 -0.43 -6.09
CA LYS A 119 9.04 0.17 -7.42
C LYS A 119 8.80 1.67 -7.38
N GLU A 120 9.24 2.34 -8.43
CA GLU A 120 8.84 3.71 -8.75
C GLU A 120 7.73 3.69 -9.82
N ALA A 121 6.81 4.64 -9.73
CA ALA A 121 5.82 4.89 -10.77
C ALA A 121 5.54 6.39 -10.90
N ASP A 122 5.23 6.82 -12.12
CA ASP A 122 4.89 8.21 -12.39
C ASP A 122 3.62 8.63 -11.63
N ALA A 123 3.63 9.84 -11.10
CA ALA A 123 2.52 10.41 -10.34
C ALA A 123 1.19 10.38 -11.10
N SER A 124 1.19 10.54 -12.42
CA SER A 124 -0.02 10.45 -13.25
C SER A 124 -0.60 9.04 -13.24
N VAL A 125 0.23 8.00 -13.35
CA VAL A 125 -0.19 6.59 -13.33
C VAL A 125 -0.80 6.24 -11.98
N VAL A 126 -0.14 6.63 -10.89
CA VAL A 126 -0.65 6.36 -9.53
C VAL A 126 -1.97 7.08 -9.27
N ARG A 127 -2.09 8.37 -9.66
CA ARG A 127 -3.34 9.13 -9.47
C ARG A 127 -4.48 8.56 -10.32
N ALA A 128 -4.21 8.18 -11.57
CA ALA A 128 -5.20 7.53 -12.43
C ALA A 128 -5.68 6.20 -11.82
N ALA A 129 -4.78 5.41 -11.24
CA ALA A 129 -5.12 4.17 -10.56
C ALA A 129 -6.02 4.39 -9.34
N GLN A 130 -5.69 5.37 -8.49
CA GLN A 130 -6.48 5.69 -7.30
C GLN A 130 -7.90 6.13 -7.66
N LEU A 131 -8.06 6.98 -8.69
CA LEU A 131 -9.38 7.43 -9.16
C LEU A 131 -10.25 6.24 -9.65
N ARG A 132 -9.67 5.32 -10.43
CA ARG A 132 -10.40 4.14 -10.93
C ARG A 132 -10.88 3.23 -9.79
N LEU A 133 -10.05 3.03 -8.78
CA LEU A 133 -10.39 2.14 -7.67
C LEU A 133 -11.38 2.79 -6.70
N SER A 134 -11.40 4.12 -6.55
CA SER A 134 -12.45 4.80 -5.79
C SER A 134 -13.83 4.67 -6.44
N ASP A 135 -13.95 4.73 -7.77
CA ASP A 135 -15.24 4.59 -8.48
C ASP A 135 -15.85 3.19 -8.32
N THR A 136 -15.02 2.17 -8.15
CA THR A 136 -15.47 0.78 -7.97
C THR A 136 -16.12 0.57 -6.59
N THR A 137 -15.75 1.37 -5.58
CA THR A 137 -16.34 1.29 -4.22
C THR A 137 -17.70 1.99 -4.09
N LEU A 138 -18.12 2.80 -5.07
CA LEU A 138 -19.42 3.48 -5.09
C LEU A 138 -20.51 2.68 -5.83
N THR A 139 -20.17 1.51 -6.38
CA THR A 139 -21.07 0.71 -7.23
C THR A 139 -21.32 -0.71 -6.71
N SER A 140 -20.95 -1.01 -5.45
CA SER A 140 -21.25 -2.29 -4.77
C SER A 140 -22.06 -2.10 -3.49
#